data_AF-A0A427YFD2-F1
#
_entry.id   AF-A0A427YFD2-F1
#
_cell.length_a   1.000
_cell.length_b   1.000
_cell.length_c   1.000
_cell.angle_alpha   90.00
_cell.angle_beta   90.00
_cell.angle_gamma   90.00
#
_symmetry.space_group_name_H-M   'P 1'
#
loop_
_entity.id
_entity.type
_entity.pdbx_description
1 polymer ?
#
loop_
_entity_poly.entity_id
_entity_poly.type
_entity_poly.pdbx_seq_one_letter_code
_entity_poly.pdbx_strand_id
1 'polypeptide(L)'
;MSGQTRLTYLLGAPLAKNVVRQWPQMGETVKGADLISAVEGNFETVTLEVGRRLPLGDMVIVEWTTNYGDGKLFRSVTIGELEDGKAVRVTDYWGPPFETPDWRKPMTARLDMPPDGIWPSKDRLGRH
;
A
#
# COMPACT_ATOMS: atom_id res chain seq x y z
N MET A 1 1.66 8.95 22.84
CA MET A 1 0.77 7.95 22.23
C MET A 1 1.18 7.82 20.78
N SER A 2 2.04 6.85 20.44
CA SER A 2 2.43 6.65 19.03
C SER A 2 1.25 6.01 18.31
N GLY A 3 0.35 6.84 17.78
CA GLY A 3 -0.74 6.36 16.93
C GLY A 3 -0.13 5.54 15.80
N GLN A 4 -0.58 4.30 15.65
CA GLN A 4 -0.29 3.54 14.45
C GLN A 4 -0.74 4.40 13.26
N THR A 5 0.17 4.68 12.34
CA THR A 5 -0.19 5.29 11.08
C THR A 5 -0.70 4.19 10.15
N ARG A 6 -1.39 4.56 9.06
CA ARG A 6 -1.73 3.58 8.01
C ARG A 6 -0.49 2.88 7.50
N LEU A 7 0.61 3.62 7.40
CA LEU A 7 1.86 3.05 6.93
C LEU A 7 2.46 2.02 7.91
N THR A 8 2.40 2.24 9.23
CA THR A 8 2.88 1.21 10.17
C THR A 8 1.99 -0.03 10.15
N TYR A 9 0.68 0.15 10.00
CA TYR A 9 -0.25 -0.96 9.77
C TYR A 9 0.12 -1.71 8.48
N LEU A 10 0.27 -1.03 7.34
CA LEU A 10 0.63 -1.67 6.05
C LEU A 10 1.91 -2.50 6.18
N LEU A 11 2.98 -1.90 6.70
CA LEU A 11 4.29 -2.55 6.82
C LEU A 11 4.30 -3.67 7.87
N GLY A 12 3.43 -3.60 8.88
CA GLY A 12 3.55 -4.44 10.07
C GLY A 12 4.80 -4.12 10.90
N ALA A 13 5.35 -2.91 10.74
CA ALA A 13 6.57 -2.45 11.37
C ALA A 13 6.47 -0.95 11.74
N PRO A 14 7.12 -0.52 12.83
CA PRO A 14 7.22 0.90 13.19
C PRO A 14 8.06 1.70 12.17
N LEU A 15 7.83 3.02 12.10
CA LEU A 15 8.67 3.93 11.31
C LEU A 15 9.85 4.46 12.14
N ALA A 16 11.02 4.59 11.52
CA ALA A 16 12.10 5.39 12.07
C ALA A 16 11.73 6.89 12.06
N LYS A 17 12.28 7.68 12.98
CA LYS A 17 11.96 9.12 13.09
C LYS A 17 12.22 9.89 11.79
N ASN A 18 13.32 9.56 11.13
CA ASN A 18 13.81 10.17 9.89
C ASN A 18 13.46 9.37 8.63
N VAL A 19 12.46 8.48 8.71
CA VAL A 19 12.02 7.67 7.57
C VAL A 19 11.77 8.52 6.33
N VAL A 20 12.12 7.99 5.16
CA VAL A 20 11.81 8.62 3.87
C VAL A 20 10.78 7.79 3.13
N ARG A 21 9.63 8.38 2.84
CA ARG A 21 8.62 7.79 1.95
C ARG A 21 8.77 8.37 0.55
N GLN A 22 8.74 7.51 -0.46
CA GLN A 22 8.99 7.85 -1.85
C GLN A 22 7.82 7.41 -2.72
N TRP A 23 7.41 8.28 -3.63
CA TRP A 23 6.34 8.03 -4.57
C TRP A 23 6.84 8.23 -6.00
N PRO A 24 7.50 7.23 -6.58
CA PRO A 24 8.20 7.37 -7.86
C PRO A 24 7.27 7.80 -9.01
N GLN A 25 6.00 7.37 -9.01
CA GLN A 25 5.02 7.73 -10.03
C GLN A 25 4.71 9.24 -10.10
N MET A 26 4.96 9.97 -9.00
CA MET A 26 4.77 11.42 -8.91
C MET A 26 6.10 12.18 -8.85
N GLY A 27 7.23 11.48 -8.69
CA GLY A 27 8.54 12.10 -8.46
C GLY A 27 8.67 12.75 -7.07
N GLU A 28 7.88 12.30 -6.09
CA GLU A 28 7.78 12.94 -4.77
C GLU A 28 8.47 12.16 -3.65
N THR A 29 8.91 12.88 -2.61
CA THR A 29 9.39 12.29 -1.36
C THR A 29 8.87 13.06 -0.15
N VAL A 30 8.53 12.34 0.91
CA VAL A 30 8.15 12.88 2.22
C VAL A 30 9.15 12.37 3.26
N LYS A 31 9.73 13.28 4.05
CA LYS A 31 10.79 12.94 5.03
C LYS A 31 10.29 13.19 6.45
N GLY A 32 10.44 12.18 7.31
CA GLY A 32 10.07 12.21 8.72
C GLY A 32 8.70 11.59 9.00
N ALA A 33 8.64 10.81 10.09
CA ALA A 33 7.43 10.08 10.49
C ALA A 33 6.24 11.03 10.77
N ASP A 34 6.49 12.18 11.41
CA ASP A 34 5.44 13.15 11.73
C ASP A 34 4.81 13.75 10.48
N LEU A 35 5.62 14.11 9.48
CA LEU A 35 5.14 14.66 8.23
C LEU A 35 4.39 13.60 7.40
N ILE A 36 4.87 12.36 7.38
CA ILE A 36 4.14 11.25 6.75
C ILE A 36 2.77 11.09 7.40
N SER A 37 2.69 11.11 8.74
CA SER A 37 1.42 11.00 9.44
C SER A 37 0.48 12.16 9.13
N ALA A 38 0.99 13.39 9.03
CA ALA A 38 0.20 14.57 8.67
C ALA A 38 -0.35 14.47 7.23
N VAL A 39 0.48 14.03 6.29
CA VAL A 39 0.07 13.80 4.89
C VAL A 39 -0.98 12.70 4.82
N GLU A 40 -0.81 11.60 5.56
CA GLU A 40 -1.82 10.54 5.63
C GLU A 40 -3.15 11.08 6.17
N GLY A 41 -3.12 11.92 7.21
CA GLY A 41 -4.31 12.52 7.83
C GLY A 41 -5.23 13.27 6.87
N ASN A 42 -4.72 13.78 5.74
CA ASN A 42 -5.53 14.47 4.72
C ASN A 42 -6.41 13.54 3.88
N PHE A 43 -6.19 12.22 3.92
CA PHE A 43 -7.00 11.24 3.17
C PHE A 43 -8.15 10.69 4.02
N GLU A 44 -9.21 11.48 4.21
CA GLU A 44 -10.33 11.14 5.11
C GLU A 44 -11.18 9.93 4.66
N THR A 45 -11.28 9.73 3.34
CA THR A 45 -12.18 8.74 2.73
C THR A 45 -11.49 7.43 2.37
N VAL A 46 -10.18 7.33 2.58
CA VAL A 46 -9.42 6.16 2.12
C VAL A 46 -9.78 4.93 2.93
N THR A 47 -10.00 3.83 2.23
CA THR A 47 -10.08 2.51 2.82
C THR A 47 -9.05 1.59 2.18
N LEU A 48 -8.48 0.68 2.96
CA LEU A 48 -7.46 -0.23 2.50
C LEU A 48 -7.54 -1.56 3.25
N GLU A 49 -6.87 -2.58 2.73
CA GLU A 49 -6.63 -3.84 3.43
C GLU A 49 -5.38 -4.52 2.84
N VAL A 50 -4.64 -5.21 3.70
CA VAL A 50 -3.42 -5.93 3.33
C VAL A 50 -3.78 -7.32 2.84
N GLY A 51 -3.35 -7.65 1.62
CA GLY A 51 -3.50 -9.01 1.10
C GLY A 51 -2.40 -9.93 1.61
N ARG A 52 -1.13 -9.47 1.54
CA ARG A 52 0.00 -10.20 2.13
C ARG A 52 1.20 -9.30 2.40
N ARG A 53 2.05 -9.76 3.32
CA ARG A 53 3.40 -9.24 3.58
C ARG A 53 4.42 -10.32 3.26
N LEU A 54 5.48 -9.95 2.57
CA LEU A 54 6.57 -10.82 2.13
C LEU A 54 7.87 -10.28 2.74
N PRO A 55 8.33 -10.84 3.87
CA PRO A 55 9.63 -10.50 4.44
C PRO A 55 10.77 -10.96 3.52
N LEU A 56 11.79 -10.12 3.37
CA LEU A 56 12.99 -10.39 2.57
C LEU A 56 14.21 -9.76 3.23
N GLY A 57 14.88 -10.49 4.11
CA GLY A 57 15.99 -9.95 4.92
C GLY A 57 15.53 -8.73 5.70
N ASP A 58 16.23 -7.61 5.53
CA ASP A 58 15.90 -6.31 6.13
C ASP A 58 14.86 -5.52 5.31
N MET A 59 13.99 -6.21 4.57
CA MET A 59 12.91 -5.59 3.80
C MET A 59 11.58 -6.30 4.04
N VAL A 60 10.48 -5.58 3.81
CA VAL A 60 9.14 -6.13 3.69
C VAL A 60 8.48 -5.59 2.42
N ILE A 61 7.95 -6.49 1.59
CA ILE A 61 7.13 -6.15 0.43
C ILE A 61 5.68 -6.43 0.80
N VAL A 62 4.80 -5.45 0.62
CA VAL A 62 3.39 -5.53 0.97
C VAL A 62 2.56 -5.40 -0.29
N GLU A 63 1.72 -6.39 -0.55
CA GLU A 63 0.67 -6.30 -1.56
C GLU A 63 -0.65 -5.99 -0.85
N TRP A 64 -1.29 -4.92 -1.29
CA TRP A 64 -2.49 -4.39 -0.64
C TRP A 64 -3.41 -3.72 -1.64
N THR A 65 -4.63 -3.45 -1.20
CA THR A 65 -5.66 -2.80 -2.02
C THR A 65 -6.11 -1.52 -1.34
N THR A 66 -6.35 -0.48 -2.14
CA THR A 66 -6.87 0.79 -1.64
C THR A 66 -8.00 1.33 -2.50
N ASN A 67 -8.91 2.04 -1.86
CA ASN A 67 -9.96 2.84 -2.48
C ASN A 67 -9.90 4.24 -1.88
N TYR A 68 -9.74 5.27 -2.71
CA TYR A 68 -9.65 6.66 -2.28
C TYR A 68 -11.02 7.33 -2.06
N GLY A 69 -12.12 6.59 -2.27
CA GLY A 69 -13.49 7.06 -2.09
C GLY A 69 -14.28 7.15 -3.40
N ASP A 70 -13.61 7.05 -4.54
CA ASP A 70 -14.22 7.04 -5.88
C ASP A 70 -14.73 5.65 -6.32
N GLY A 71 -14.51 4.63 -5.48
CA GLY A 71 -14.93 3.26 -5.72
C GLY A 71 -13.98 2.45 -6.60
N LYS A 72 -12.91 3.05 -7.13
CA LYS A 72 -11.87 2.32 -7.86
C LYS A 72 -10.96 1.60 -6.88
N LEU A 73 -10.66 0.33 -7.19
CA LEU A 73 -9.72 -0.47 -6.41
C LEU A 73 -8.34 -0.40 -7.05
N PHE A 74 -7.42 0.29 -6.39
CA PHE A 74 -6.02 0.30 -6.77
C PHE A 74 -5.33 -0.93 -6.18
N ARG A 75 -4.52 -1.60 -6.99
CA ARG A 75 -3.64 -2.68 -6.55
C ARG A 75 -2.26 -2.10 -6.31
N SER A 76 -1.76 -2.26 -5.10
CA SER A 76 -0.63 -1.48 -4.61
C SER A 76 0.48 -2.39 -4.11
N VAL A 77 1.70 -1.92 -4.29
CA VAL A 77 2.90 -2.52 -3.70
C VAL A 77 3.60 -1.47 -2.86
N THR A 78 3.86 -1.79 -1.60
CA THR A 78 4.70 -0.96 -0.72
C THR A 78 5.92 -1.77 -0.33
N ILE A 79 7.10 -1.16 -0.47
CA ILE A 79 8.38 -1.76 -0.10
C ILE A 79 8.92 -0.97 1.09
N GLY A 80 9.07 -1.62 2.24
CA GLY A 80 9.69 -1.05 3.43
C GLY A 80 11.07 -1.63 3.63
N GLU A 81 12.09 -0.77 3.66
CA GLU A 81 13.46 -1.12 4.06
C GLU A 81 13.64 -0.80 5.54
N LEU A 82 14.16 -1.79 6.25
CA LEU A 82 14.20 -1.81 7.70
C LEU A 82 15.65 -1.69 8.20
N GLU A 83 15.83 -0.95 9.28
CA GLU A 83 17.03 -1.00 10.13
C GLU A 83 16.55 -1.17 11.57
N ASP A 84 17.12 -2.15 12.29
CA ASP A 84 16.71 -2.51 13.66
C ASP A 84 15.18 -2.72 13.80
N GLY A 85 14.57 -3.35 12.80
CA GLY A 85 13.13 -3.63 12.76
C GLY A 85 12.22 -2.40 12.54
N LYS A 86 12.80 -1.24 12.21
CA LYS A 86 12.06 0.00 11.89
C LYS A 86 12.23 0.38 10.44
N ALA A 87 11.17 0.81 9.78
CA ALA A 87 11.25 1.29 8.41
C ALA A 87 12.01 2.62 8.32
N VAL A 88 13.13 2.62 7.62
CA VAL A 88 13.96 3.82 7.34
C VAL A 88 13.68 4.38 5.95
N ARG A 89 13.22 3.53 5.02
CA ARG A 89 12.76 3.95 3.70
C ARG A 89 11.53 3.16 3.27
N VAL A 90 10.60 3.85 2.65
CA VAL A 90 9.37 3.28 2.12
C VAL A 90 9.21 3.75 0.68
N THR A 91 8.95 2.83 -0.24
CA THR A 91 8.65 3.14 -1.64
C THR A 91 7.31 2.55 -2.00
N ASP A 92 6.40 3.38 -2.53
CA ASP A 92 5.05 2.95 -2.91
C ASP A 92 4.83 2.99 -4.42
N TYR A 93 4.04 2.02 -4.89
CA TYR A 93 3.49 1.95 -6.24
C TYR A 93 2.01 1.61 -6.20
N TRP A 94 1.22 2.25 -7.06
CA TRP A 94 -0.22 2.05 -7.18
C TRP A 94 -0.62 1.86 -8.64
N GLY A 95 -1.25 0.73 -8.94
CA GLY A 95 -1.85 0.44 -10.23
C GLY A 95 -3.36 0.66 -10.17
N PRO A 96 -3.95 1.59 -10.96
CA PRO A 96 -5.40 1.64 -11.14
C PRO A 96 -5.90 0.36 -11.84
N PRO A 97 -7.20 0.07 -11.80
CA PRO A 97 -7.76 -0.99 -12.62
C PRO A 97 -7.62 -0.63 -14.12
N PHE A 98 -7.37 -1.65 -14.94
CA PHE A 98 -7.30 -1.53 -16.40
C PHE A 98 -8.36 -2.40 -17.08
N GLU A 99 -8.84 -1.97 -18.24
CA GLU A 99 -9.65 -2.81 -19.11
C GLU A 99 -8.78 -3.84 -19.83
N THR A 100 -9.33 -5.03 -20.07
CA THR A 100 -8.63 -6.05 -20.85
C THR A 100 -8.76 -5.71 -22.34
N PRO A 101 -7.65 -5.45 -23.06
CA PRO A 101 -7.66 -5.20 -24.50
C PRO A 101 -8.29 -6.37 -25.28
N ASP A 102 -9.10 -6.05 -26.29
CA ASP A 102 -9.88 -7.04 -27.05
C ASP A 102 -9.03 -8.16 -27.64
N TRP A 103 -7.87 -7.83 -28.20
CA TRP A 103 -6.98 -8.79 -28.87
C TRP A 103 -6.48 -9.90 -27.95
N ARG A 104 -6.38 -9.67 -26.64
CA ARG A 104 -5.92 -10.67 -25.67
C ARG A 104 -7.03 -11.28 -24.81
N LYS A 105 -8.29 -10.86 -24.96
CA LYS A 105 -9.44 -11.51 -24.30
C LYS A 105 -9.49 -13.03 -24.52
N PRO A 106 -9.32 -13.57 -25.75
CA PRO A 106 -9.34 -15.02 -25.96
C PRO A 106 -8.05 -15.73 -25.52
N MET A 107 -7.00 -14.98 -25.15
CA MET A 107 -5.67 -15.52 -24.84
C MET A 107 -5.41 -15.64 -23.33
N THR A 108 -6.29 -15.09 -22.49
CA THR A 108 -6.08 -15.03 -21.04
C THR A 108 -7.27 -15.62 -20.30
N ALA A 109 -6.99 -16.41 -19.26
CA ALA A 109 -8.01 -16.83 -18.31
C ALA A 109 -8.35 -15.68 -17.35
N ARG A 110 -9.53 -15.77 -16.73
CA ARG A 110 -9.88 -14.89 -15.61
C ARG A 110 -9.01 -15.26 -14.41
N LEU A 111 -8.33 -14.27 -13.84
CA LEU A 111 -7.67 -14.41 -12.54
C LEU A 111 -8.74 -14.42 -11.44
N ASP A 112 -8.76 -15.48 -10.64
CA ASP A 112 -9.59 -15.53 -9.44
C ASP A 112 -9.01 -14.61 -8.36
N MET A 113 -9.88 -13.81 -7.75
CA MET A 113 -9.52 -12.79 -6.76
C MET A 113 -10.55 -12.86 -5.62
N PRO A 114 -10.48 -13.90 -4.76
CA PRO A 114 -11.42 -14.04 -3.67
C PRO A 114 -11.34 -12.83 -2.73
N PRO A 115 -12.45 -12.44 -2.07
CA PRO A 115 -12.55 -11.25 -1.22
C PRO A 115 -11.42 -11.08 -0.20
N ASP A 116 -10.96 -12.17 0.39
CA ASP A 116 -9.95 -12.27 1.44
C ASP A 116 -8.59 -12.77 0.93
N GLY A 117 -8.39 -12.79 -0.39
CA GLY A 117 -7.13 -13.19 -1.01
C GLY A 117 -6.05 -12.10 -1.02
N ILE A 118 -5.05 -12.29 -1.88
CA ILE A 118 -3.91 -11.36 -2.06
C ILE A 118 -4.38 -9.96 -2.52
N TRP A 119 -5.54 -9.88 -3.18
CA TRP A 119 -6.11 -8.63 -3.68
C TRP A 119 -7.50 -8.41 -3.09
N PRO A 120 -7.59 -7.95 -1.83
CA PRO A 120 -8.86 -7.82 -1.12
C PRO A 120 -9.95 -7.08 -1.91
N SER A 121 -11.20 -7.52 -1.77
CA SER A 121 -12.34 -6.85 -2.39
C SER A 121 -12.76 -5.61 -1.60
N LYS A 122 -13.61 -4.78 -2.22
CA LYS A 122 -14.08 -3.51 -1.65
C LYS A 122 -14.69 -3.67 -0.25
N ASP A 123 -15.45 -4.74 -0.02
CA ASP A 123 -16.14 -5.05 1.24
C ASP A 123 -15.18 -5.50 2.36
N ARG A 124 -13.92 -5.79 2.04
CA ARG A 124 -12.88 -6.09 3.03
C ARG A 124 -12.03 -4.89 3.41
N LEU A 125 -12.14 -3.77 2.68
CA LEU A 125 -11.33 -2.58 2.97
C LEU A 125 -11.85 -1.85 4.22
N GLY A 126 -10.95 -1.56 5.15
CA GLY A 126 -11.22 -0.83 6.39
C GLY A 126 -10.61 0.57 6.40
N ARG A 127 -11.03 1.38 7.40
CA ARG A 127 -10.29 2.59 7.79
C ARG A 127 -9.27 2.18 8.83
N HIS A 128 -8.01 2.54 8.60
CA HIS A 128 -6.87 2.25 9.47
C HIS A 128 -6.15 3.56 9.82
#